data_AF-A0A968I1X4-F1
#
_entry.id   AF-A0A968I1X4-F1
#
_cell.length_a   1.000
_cell.length_b   1.000
_cell.length_c   1.000
_cell.angle_alpha   90.00
_cell.angle_beta   90.00
_cell.angle_gamma   90.00
#
_symmetry.space_group_name_H-M   'P 1'
#
loop_
_entity.id
_entity.type
_entity.pdbx_description
1 polymer ?
#
loop_
_entity_poly.entity_id
_entity_poly.type
_entity_poly.pdbx_seq_one_letter_code
_entity_poly.pdbx_strand_id
1 'polypeptide(L)'
;MRATNTALNSSLRFLNEQEKLLIDIATDPDCLWLPYTGPQLEAFLSPADRLFYGGAAGGGKTDLLLGLALYAHTRSIIFRRENSQVEGIEERLRAVQRFLERHPEWVGRFSFIQIAAPTRSSIEHYQAYDARVRALVMRINTQFSAAAHPPIILHAEHHEPREVYEYYRASELCFVSSLHDGMNLVAKEFVAARDDERGALVLSQFTGAARELPEAIVVNPYDAEECAEALYQAVTMPAEEQR
;
A
#
# COMPACT_ATOMS: atom_id res chain seq x y z
N MET A 1 16.80 11.51 -33.83
CA MET A 1 17.21 12.93 -33.87
C MET A 1 16.74 13.54 -32.55
N ARG A 2 17.62 13.68 -31.55
CA ARG A 2 17.24 14.09 -30.19
C ARG A 2 16.95 15.60 -30.18
N ALA A 3 15.79 16.00 -29.66
CA ALA A 3 15.46 17.39 -29.43
C ALA A 3 16.43 17.96 -28.38
N THR A 4 17.06 19.10 -28.68
CA THR A 4 17.95 19.78 -27.74
C THR A 4 17.15 20.32 -26.54
N ASN A 5 17.71 20.24 -25.32
CA ASN A 5 17.08 20.60 -24.03
C ASN A 5 16.26 21.89 -24.03
N THR A 6 16.67 22.86 -24.83
CA THR A 6 16.01 24.16 -24.98
C THR A 6 14.56 24.06 -25.49
N ALA A 7 14.23 23.07 -26.32
CA ALA A 7 12.87 22.88 -26.83
C ALA A 7 11.94 22.28 -25.77
N LEU A 8 12.44 21.36 -24.94
CA LEU A 8 11.68 20.67 -23.90
C LEU A 8 11.28 21.59 -22.75
N ASN A 9 12.21 22.42 -22.27
CA ASN A 9 11.96 23.40 -21.21
C ASN A 9 10.92 24.46 -21.62
N SER A 10 10.82 24.78 -22.92
CA SER A 10 9.83 25.72 -23.44
C SER A 10 8.38 25.18 -23.46
N SER A 11 8.24 23.84 -23.43
CA SER A 11 6.96 23.12 -23.43
C SER A 11 6.45 22.78 -22.02
N LEU A 12 7.31 22.83 -21.00
CA LEU A 12 7.02 22.48 -19.60
C LEU A 12 6.91 23.71 -18.70
N ARG A 13 6.12 24.70 -19.13
CA ARG A 13 6.02 26.04 -18.50
C ARG A 13 5.46 26.06 -17.07
N PHE A 14 4.94 24.94 -16.60
CA PHE A 14 4.30 24.81 -15.29
C PHE A 14 5.22 24.27 -14.19
N LEU A 15 6.46 23.90 -14.55
CA LEU A 15 7.45 23.40 -13.59
C LEU A 15 8.23 24.56 -12.96
N ASN A 16 8.55 24.40 -11.67
CA ASN A 16 9.40 25.33 -10.94
C ASN A 16 10.89 25.12 -11.27
N GLU A 17 11.74 26.04 -10.84
CA GLU A 17 13.17 26.01 -11.19
C GLU A 17 13.93 24.80 -10.62
N GLN A 18 13.50 24.24 -9.49
CA GLN A 18 14.07 22.99 -8.95
C GLN A 18 13.69 21.79 -9.81
N GLU A 19 12.45 21.70 -10.26
CA GLU A 19 11.97 20.63 -11.13
C GLU A 19 12.64 20.66 -12.51
N LYS A 20 12.89 21.87 -13.05
CA LYS A 20 13.67 22.04 -14.29
C LYS A 20 15.12 21.62 -14.12
N LEU A 21 15.75 21.94 -12.98
CA LEU A 21 17.11 21.50 -12.67
C LEU A 21 17.22 19.97 -12.61
N LEU A 22 16.22 19.29 -12.04
CA LEU A 22 16.13 17.83 -12.02
C LEU A 22 16.00 17.23 -13.43
N ILE A 23 15.32 17.93 -14.35
CA ILE A 23 15.20 17.53 -15.77
C ILE A 23 16.52 17.73 -16.51
N ASP A 24 17.21 18.85 -16.28
CA ASP A 24 18.53 19.11 -16.89
C ASP A 24 19.57 18.10 -16.40
N ILE A 25 19.50 17.70 -15.12
CA ILE A 25 20.27 16.59 -14.56
C ILE A 25 19.89 15.27 -15.25
N ALA A 26 18.61 14.97 -15.45
CA ALA A 26 18.16 13.73 -16.10
C ALA A 26 18.48 13.62 -17.62
N THR A 27 18.95 14.71 -18.25
CA THR A 27 19.22 14.79 -19.70
C THR A 27 20.70 14.87 -20.05
N ASP A 28 21.59 14.79 -19.05
CA ASP A 28 23.03 14.68 -19.23
C ASP A 28 23.39 13.40 -20.03
N PRO A 29 24.20 13.51 -21.09
CA PRO A 29 24.59 12.37 -21.93
C PRO A 29 25.44 11.30 -21.21
N ASP A 30 26.02 11.58 -20.04
CA ASP A 30 26.98 10.68 -19.35
C ASP A 30 26.36 9.84 -18.20
N CYS A 31 25.10 9.43 -18.36
CA CYS A 31 24.33 8.45 -17.56
C CYS A 31 23.69 8.99 -16.28
N LEU A 32 22.39 8.71 -16.08
CA LEU A 32 21.69 9.15 -14.86
C LEU A 32 20.52 8.31 -14.36
N TRP A 33 20.30 7.11 -14.90
CA TRP A 33 19.28 6.25 -14.32
C TRP A 33 19.53 4.76 -14.56
N LEU A 34 19.50 3.98 -13.48
CA LEU A 34 19.55 2.52 -13.46
C LEU A 34 18.38 2.00 -12.63
N PRO A 35 17.70 0.91 -13.05
CA PRO A 35 16.68 0.29 -12.21
C PRO A 35 17.34 -0.26 -10.94
N TYR A 36 16.67 -0.09 -9.80
CA TYR A 36 16.99 -0.80 -8.57
C TYR A 36 16.90 -2.33 -8.81
N THR A 37 17.75 -3.07 -8.09
CA THR A 37 17.79 -4.53 -8.16
C THR A 37 16.46 -5.17 -7.75
N GLY A 38 16.16 -6.35 -8.29
CA GLY A 38 14.91 -7.07 -8.03
C GLY A 38 13.83 -6.75 -9.07
N PRO A 39 12.55 -6.60 -8.68
CA PRO A 39 11.42 -6.53 -9.62
C PRO A 39 11.51 -5.39 -10.66
N GLN A 40 12.20 -4.29 -10.36
CA GLN A 40 12.38 -3.18 -11.29
C GLN A 40 13.39 -3.50 -12.39
N LEU A 41 14.49 -4.18 -12.05
CA LEU A 41 15.47 -4.69 -13.01
C LEU A 41 14.89 -5.82 -13.86
N GLU A 42 14.13 -6.75 -13.25
CA GLU A 42 13.43 -7.82 -13.98
C GLU A 42 12.40 -7.26 -14.98
N ALA A 43 11.66 -6.23 -14.58
CA ALA A 43 10.74 -5.52 -15.46
C ALA A 43 11.47 -4.79 -16.60
N PHE A 44 12.59 -4.14 -16.31
CA PHE A 44 13.41 -3.42 -17.28
C PHE A 44 14.00 -4.36 -18.35
N LEU A 45 14.41 -5.56 -17.95
CA LEU A 45 15.01 -6.57 -18.83
C LEU A 45 13.97 -7.48 -19.51
N SER A 46 12.68 -7.31 -19.20
CA SER A 46 11.62 -8.15 -19.73
C SER A 46 11.37 -7.90 -21.22
N PRO A 47 11.33 -8.94 -22.07
CA PRO A 47 11.03 -8.80 -23.50
C PRO A 47 9.53 -8.60 -23.81
N ALA A 48 8.67 -8.44 -22.78
CA ALA A 48 7.23 -8.37 -22.97
C ALA A 48 6.75 -6.98 -23.41
N ASP A 49 6.00 -6.92 -24.52
CA ASP A 49 5.41 -5.67 -25.05
C ASP A 49 4.32 -5.03 -24.15
N ARG A 50 3.84 -5.77 -23.14
CA ARG A 50 2.84 -5.30 -22.16
C ARG A 50 3.32 -5.62 -20.75
N LEU A 51 3.71 -4.59 -20.01
CA LEU A 51 4.07 -4.67 -18.60
C LEU A 51 2.89 -4.12 -17.77
N PHE A 52 2.37 -4.93 -16.84
CA PHE A 52 1.31 -4.53 -15.92
C PHE A 52 1.91 -4.28 -14.53
N TYR A 53 1.86 -3.04 -14.03
CA TYR A 53 2.35 -2.71 -12.69
C TYR A 53 1.45 -1.69 -11.97
N GLY A 54 1.03 -2.01 -10.74
CA GLY A 54 0.32 -1.09 -9.81
C GLY A 54 1.26 -0.47 -8.75
N GLY A 55 0.91 0.71 -8.22
CA GLY A 55 1.65 1.43 -7.15
C GLY A 55 1.37 2.96 -7.08
N ALA A 56 1.85 3.61 -5.99
CA ALA A 56 1.68 5.04 -5.72
C ALA A 56 2.36 5.95 -6.76
N ALA A 57 1.88 7.20 -6.88
CA ALA A 57 2.51 8.20 -7.75
C ALA A 57 3.86 8.66 -7.17
N GLY A 58 4.89 8.76 -8.02
CA GLY A 58 6.21 9.28 -7.63
C GLY A 58 7.19 8.26 -7.06
N GLY A 59 6.84 6.97 -7.03
CA GLY A 59 7.79 5.89 -6.69
C GLY A 59 8.49 5.30 -7.91
N GLY A 60 9.33 4.28 -7.71
CA GLY A 60 10.20 3.68 -8.73
C GLY A 60 9.53 3.17 -10.02
N LYS A 61 8.19 3.13 -10.09
CA LYS A 61 7.45 2.82 -11.33
C LYS A 61 7.43 3.99 -12.31
N THR A 62 7.28 5.21 -11.79
CA THR A 62 7.41 6.43 -12.62
C THR A 62 8.83 6.50 -13.17
N ASP A 63 9.82 6.25 -12.32
CA ASP A 63 11.23 6.24 -12.70
C ASP A 63 11.56 5.16 -13.73
N LEU A 64 11.03 3.94 -13.55
CA LEU A 64 11.17 2.84 -14.51
C LEU A 64 10.55 3.16 -15.86
N LEU A 65 9.38 3.78 -15.90
CA LEU A 65 8.73 4.15 -17.16
C LEU A 65 9.45 5.31 -17.87
N LEU A 66 9.95 6.29 -17.11
CA LEU A 66 10.82 7.33 -17.66
C LEU A 66 12.09 6.69 -18.24
N GLY A 67 12.73 5.76 -17.51
CA GLY A 67 13.86 4.98 -18.00
C GLY A 67 13.55 4.19 -19.27
N LEU A 68 12.46 3.41 -19.29
CA LEU A 68 12.07 2.62 -20.46
C LEU A 68 11.71 3.48 -21.68
N ALA A 69 11.07 4.63 -21.48
CA ALA A 69 10.76 5.57 -22.55
C ALA A 69 12.01 6.28 -23.10
N LEU A 70 13.02 6.50 -22.27
CA LEU A 70 14.31 7.09 -22.66
C LEU A 70 15.21 6.09 -23.40
N TYR A 71 15.13 4.80 -23.08
CA TYR A 71 16.09 3.79 -23.55
C TYR A 71 15.55 2.78 -24.59
N ALA A 72 14.29 2.32 -24.52
CA ALA A 72 13.88 1.10 -25.23
C ALA A 72 12.50 1.12 -25.92
N HIS A 73 11.45 1.65 -25.30
CA HIS A 73 10.08 1.50 -25.80
C HIS A 73 9.53 2.78 -26.42
N THR A 74 9.00 2.67 -27.65
CA THR A 74 8.39 3.81 -28.37
C THR A 74 6.94 4.10 -27.95
N ARG A 75 6.29 3.18 -27.22
CA ARG A 75 4.94 3.35 -26.67
C ARG A 75 4.80 2.57 -25.36
N SER A 76 4.43 3.26 -24.29
CA SER A 76 4.12 2.66 -22.98
C SER A 76 2.82 3.27 -22.47
N ILE A 77 1.88 2.44 -22.04
CA ILE A 77 0.57 2.87 -21.52
C ILE A 77 0.41 2.33 -20.11
N ILE A 78 0.07 3.20 -19.17
CA ILE A 78 -0.32 2.83 -17.80
C ILE A 78 -1.84 2.89 -17.74
N PHE A 79 -2.47 1.75 -17.48
CA PHE A 79 -3.87 1.74 -17.09
C PHE A 79 -3.94 1.91 -15.57
N ARG A 80 -4.37 3.10 -15.13
CA ARG A 80 -4.92 3.28 -13.79
C ARG A 80 -6.43 3.07 -13.89
N ARG A 81 -6.89 1.88 -13.51
CA ARG A 81 -8.24 1.79 -12.95
C ARG A 81 -8.18 2.52 -11.59
N GLU A 82 -9.26 3.18 -11.18
CA GLU A 82 -9.32 4.05 -10.00
C GLU A 82 -8.53 3.55 -8.79
N ASN A 83 -8.02 4.49 -7.97
CA ASN A 83 -7.18 4.16 -6.82
C ASN A 83 -7.95 3.29 -5.80
N SER A 84 -7.68 1.99 -5.81
CA SER A 84 -8.23 1.01 -4.88
C SER A 84 -7.69 1.11 -3.45
N GLN A 85 -6.76 2.02 -3.15
CA GLN A 85 -6.17 2.17 -1.81
C GLN A 85 -7.17 2.62 -0.74
N VAL A 86 -8.27 3.23 -1.15
CA VAL A 86 -9.35 3.66 -0.24
C VAL A 86 -10.45 2.59 -0.17
N GLU A 87 -10.59 1.75 -1.19
CA GLU A 87 -11.62 0.72 -1.26
C GLU A 87 -11.22 -0.49 -0.39
N GLY A 88 -12.09 -0.90 0.53
CA GLY A 88 -11.83 -2.02 1.44
C GLY A 88 -11.60 -1.64 2.91
N ILE A 89 -11.51 -0.36 3.27
CA ILE A 89 -11.35 0.04 4.69
C ILE A 89 -12.61 -0.32 5.48
N GLU A 90 -13.81 -0.03 4.95
CA GLU A 90 -15.07 -0.38 5.61
C GLU A 90 -15.15 -1.89 5.91
N GLU A 91 -14.80 -2.73 4.94
CA GLU A 91 -14.77 -4.19 5.06
C GLU A 91 -13.73 -4.63 6.10
N ARG A 92 -12.54 -4.04 6.09
CA ARG A 92 -11.48 -4.29 7.07
C ARG A 92 -11.92 -3.97 8.50
N LEU A 93 -12.55 -2.82 8.70
CA LEU A 93 -13.06 -2.41 10.00
C LEU A 93 -14.19 -3.32 10.48
N ARG A 94 -15.03 -3.82 9.57
CA ARG A 94 -16.07 -4.82 9.88
C ARG A 94 -15.47 -6.17 10.28
N ALA A 95 -14.39 -6.61 9.64
CA ALA A 95 -13.66 -7.81 10.04
C ALA A 95 -13.08 -7.66 11.46
N VAL A 96 -12.48 -6.51 11.79
CA VAL A 96 -11.99 -6.22 13.15
C VAL A 96 -13.14 -6.21 14.18
N GLN A 97 -14.26 -5.57 13.84
CA GLN A 97 -15.46 -5.61 14.70
C GLN A 97 -15.91 -7.07 14.93
N ARG A 98 -15.97 -7.87 13.86
CA ARG A 98 -16.41 -9.26 13.93
C ARG A 98 -15.47 -10.13 14.75
N PHE A 99 -14.16 -9.94 14.60
CA PHE A 99 -13.12 -10.58 15.42
C PHE A 99 -13.37 -10.33 16.91
N LEU A 100 -13.61 -9.08 17.32
CA LEU A 100 -13.85 -8.74 18.72
C LEU A 100 -15.20 -9.22 19.25
N GLU A 101 -16.21 -9.34 18.39
CA GLU A 101 -17.50 -9.95 18.75
C GLU A 101 -17.40 -11.47 18.97
N ARG A 102 -16.55 -12.15 18.18
CA ARG A 102 -16.34 -13.60 18.23
C ARG A 102 -15.39 -14.01 19.35
N HIS A 103 -14.35 -13.22 19.57
CA HIS A 103 -13.25 -13.50 20.51
C HIS A 103 -13.16 -12.38 21.55
N PRO A 104 -14.15 -12.27 22.47
CA PRO A 104 -14.27 -11.16 23.41
C PRO A 104 -13.09 -11.05 24.40
N GLU A 105 -12.31 -12.11 24.57
CA GLU A 105 -11.07 -12.10 25.36
C GLU A 105 -10.01 -11.14 24.83
N TRP A 106 -10.12 -10.71 23.57
CA TRP A 106 -9.22 -9.73 22.94
C TRP A 106 -9.68 -8.28 23.10
N VAL A 107 -10.90 -8.04 23.60
CA VAL A 107 -11.38 -6.69 23.88
C VAL A 107 -10.49 -6.03 24.95
N GLY A 108 -9.88 -4.89 24.58
CA GLY A 108 -8.92 -4.17 25.43
C GLY A 108 -7.50 -4.76 25.46
N ARG A 109 -7.26 -5.89 24.78
CA ARG A 109 -5.92 -6.47 24.57
C ARG A 109 -5.42 -6.28 23.14
N PHE A 110 -6.33 -6.02 22.20
CA PHE A 110 -6.04 -5.76 20.81
C PHE A 110 -6.46 -4.35 20.41
N SER A 111 -5.62 -3.67 19.63
CA SER A 111 -5.92 -2.41 18.97
C SER A 111 -5.46 -2.48 17.52
N PHE A 112 -6.35 -2.16 16.59
CA PHE A 112 -6.08 -2.10 15.17
C PHE A 112 -5.72 -0.67 14.76
N ILE A 113 -4.50 -0.48 14.25
CA ILE A 113 -4.01 0.81 13.76
C ILE A 113 -4.28 0.89 12.26
N GLN A 114 -5.17 1.81 11.87
CA GLN A 114 -5.45 2.12 10.47
C GLN A 114 -4.80 3.47 10.11
N ILE A 115 -3.73 3.42 9.33
CA ILE A 115 -3.15 4.62 8.70
C ILE A 115 -3.85 4.81 7.35
N ALA A 116 -4.50 5.96 7.16
CA ALA A 116 -5.25 6.28 5.94
C ALA A 116 -5.09 7.76 5.62
N ALA A 117 -4.05 8.11 4.86
CA ALA A 117 -3.84 9.49 4.44
C ALA A 117 -5.01 9.97 3.55
N PRO A 118 -5.60 11.14 3.82
CA PRO A 118 -6.67 11.67 2.99
C PRO A 118 -6.15 11.92 1.57
N THR A 119 -6.73 11.24 0.59
CA THR A 119 -6.40 11.46 -0.82
C THR A 119 -7.52 12.21 -1.50
N ARG A 120 -7.17 13.20 -2.35
CA ARG A 120 -8.11 13.89 -3.25
C ARG A 120 -9.35 14.44 -2.53
N SER A 121 -9.13 15.14 -1.42
CA SER A 121 -10.15 15.76 -0.58
C SER A 121 -11.08 16.74 -1.30
N SER A 122 -10.81 17.11 -2.55
CA SER A 122 -11.68 17.94 -3.39
C SER A 122 -12.78 17.18 -4.13
N ILE A 123 -12.79 15.84 -4.08
CA ILE A 123 -13.78 15.01 -4.80
C ILE A 123 -14.83 14.50 -3.80
N GLU A 124 -16.10 14.82 -4.05
CA GLU A 124 -17.24 14.53 -3.16
C GLU A 124 -17.35 13.03 -2.78
N HIS A 125 -17.15 12.12 -3.73
CA HIS A 125 -17.18 10.68 -3.45
C HIS A 125 -16.16 10.25 -2.38
N TYR A 126 -14.95 10.80 -2.40
CA TYR A 126 -13.90 10.48 -1.43
C TYR A 126 -14.18 11.10 -0.06
N GLN A 127 -14.77 12.30 -0.02
CA GLN A 127 -15.24 12.91 1.23
C GLN A 127 -16.34 12.06 1.88
N ALA A 128 -17.30 11.60 1.08
CA ALA A 128 -18.39 10.75 1.56
C ALA A 128 -17.85 9.40 2.09
N TYR A 129 -16.86 8.81 1.42
CA TYR A 129 -16.20 7.59 1.88
C TYR A 129 -15.45 7.80 3.21
N ASP A 130 -14.62 8.84 3.31
CA ASP A 130 -13.90 9.18 4.54
C ASP A 130 -14.86 9.42 5.71
N ALA A 131 -15.96 10.13 5.47
CA ALA A 131 -17.01 10.34 6.47
C ALA A 131 -17.64 9.02 6.96
N ARG A 132 -17.91 8.08 6.05
CA ARG A 132 -18.42 6.74 6.41
C ARG A 132 -17.42 5.94 7.22
N VAL A 133 -16.14 5.95 6.82
CA VAL A 133 -15.05 5.29 7.58
C VAL A 133 -14.96 5.86 8.99
N ARG A 134 -14.91 7.19 9.14
CA ARG A 134 -14.86 7.85 10.46
C ARG A 134 -16.08 7.51 11.32
N ALA A 135 -17.28 7.54 10.74
CA ALA A 135 -18.50 7.15 11.43
C ALA A 135 -18.48 5.68 11.89
N LEU A 136 -17.94 4.79 11.04
CA LEU A 136 -17.78 3.38 11.36
C LEU A 136 -16.80 3.16 12.51
N VAL A 137 -15.63 3.83 12.48
CA VAL A 137 -14.66 3.79 13.58
C VAL A 137 -15.29 4.26 14.90
N MET A 138 -15.99 5.40 14.89
CA MET A 138 -16.67 5.90 16.08
C MET A 138 -17.71 4.91 16.63
N ARG A 139 -18.51 4.31 15.74
CA ARG A 139 -19.52 3.31 16.12
C ARG A 139 -18.87 2.09 16.78
N ILE A 140 -17.82 1.53 16.18
CA ILE A 140 -17.13 0.34 16.70
C ILE A 140 -16.45 0.67 18.04
N ASN A 141 -15.72 1.78 18.13
CA ASN A 141 -15.08 2.19 19.37
C ASN A 141 -16.10 2.44 20.50
N THR A 142 -17.28 2.99 20.18
CA THR A 142 -18.37 3.17 21.16
C THR A 142 -18.92 1.84 21.65
N GLN A 143 -19.11 0.87 20.75
CA GLN A 143 -19.57 -0.48 21.08
C GLN A 143 -18.65 -1.17 22.11
N PHE A 144 -17.34 -0.93 22.03
CA PHE A 144 -16.34 -1.51 22.94
C PHE A 144 -15.77 -0.50 23.96
N SER A 145 -16.52 0.56 24.27
CA SER A 145 -16.07 1.68 25.11
C SER A 145 -15.69 1.33 26.56
N ALA A 146 -16.08 0.14 27.05
CA ALA A 146 -15.68 -0.36 28.37
C ALA A 146 -14.21 -0.83 28.42
N ALA A 147 -13.55 -1.01 27.27
CA ALA A 147 -12.16 -1.40 27.19
C ALA A 147 -11.20 -0.27 27.60
N ALA A 148 -10.04 -0.62 28.15
CA ALA A 148 -9.01 0.35 28.54
C ALA A 148 -8.42 1.13 27.34
N HIS A 149 -8.39 0.49 26.17
CA HIS A 149 -7.90 1.06 24.92
C HIS A 149 -8.94 0.87 23.82
N PRO A 150 -9.09 1.83 22.89
CA PRO A 150 -10.01 1.69 21.78
C PRO A 150 -9.55 0.57 20.84
N PRO A 151 -10.49 -0.21 20.28
CA PRO A 151 -10.14 -1.30 19.37
C PRO A 151 -9.64 -0.81 18.01
N ILE A 152 -9.98 0.41 17.58
CA ILE A 152 -9.50 0.99 16.32
C ILE A 152 -8.89 2.37 16.58
N ILE A 153 -7.65 2.55 16.12
CA ILE A 153 -6.92 3.81 16.12
C ILE A 153 -6.78 4.25 14.66
N LEU A 154 -7.52 5.28 14.26
CA LEU A 154 -7.51 5.81 12.89
C LEU A 154 -6.57 7.02 12.79
N HIS A 155 -5.46 6.85 12.09
CA HIS A 155 -4.56 7.93 11.69
C HIS A 155 -4.93 8.43 10.29
N ALA A 156 -5.76 9.46 10.24
CA ALA A 156 -6.23 10.05 8.98
C ALA A 156 -5.30 11.17 8.49
N GLU A 157 -4.01 10.89 8.41
CA GLU A 157 -2.95 11.83 8.05
C GLU A 157 -1.83 11.13 7.27
N HIS A 158 -1.04 11.91 6.54
CA HIS A 158 0.12 11.37 5.85
C HIS A 158 1.21 11.00 6.85
N HIS A 159 1.81 9.84 6.66
CA HIS A 159 2.97 9.37 7.41
C HIS A 159 4.12 9.16 6.42
N GLU A 160 5.29 9.65 6.78
CA GLU A 160 6.50 9.43 6.01
C GLU A 160 6.91 7.94 6.09
N PRO A 161 7.62 7.40 5.09
CA PRO A 161 7.96 5.96 5.04
C PRO A 161 8.65 5.44 6.30
N ARG A 162 9.48 6.27 6.95
CA ARG A 162 10.16 5.92 8.20
C ARG A 162 9.19 5.70 9.36
N GLU A 163 8.16 6.53 9.47
CA GLU A 163 7.15 6.42 10.53
C GLU A 163 6.33 5.13 10.32
N VAL A 164 5.94 4.85 9.08
CA VAL A 164 5.22 3.61 8.73
C VAL A 164 6.06 2.36 9.04
N TYR A 165 7.37 2.41 8.80
CA TYR A 165 8.28 1.33 9.17
C TYR A 165 8.28 1.04 10.68
N GLU A 166 8.25 2.08 11.52
CA GLU A 166 8.18 1.91 12.98
C GLU A 166 6.88 1.20 13.40
N TYR A 167 5.76 1.50 12.73
CA TYR A 167 4.51 0.74 12.92
C TYR A 167 4.65 -0.73 12.52
N TYR A 168 5.28 -1.04 11.38
CA TYR A 168 5.51 -2.44 10.98
C TYR A 168 6.35 -3.22 12.01
N ARG A 169 7.36 -2.57 12.59
CA ARG A 169 8.21 -3.16 13.64
C ARG A 169 7.48 -3.37 14.96
N ALA A 170 6.60 -2.44 15.31
CA ALA A 170 5.84 -2.51 16.55
C ALA A 170 4.67 -3.50 16.48
N SER A 171 4.14 -3.77 15.28
CA SER A 171 2.94 -4.59 15.11
C SER A 171 3.23 -6.09 15.12
N GLU A 172 2.39 -6.86 15.82
CA GLU A 172 2.41 -8.32 15.81
C GLU A 172 1.80 -8.92 14.53
N LEU A 173 1.01 -8.16 13.79
CA LEU A 173 0.47 -8.58 12.51
C LEU A 173 0.27 -7.41 11.55
N CYS A 174 0.17 -7.71 10.27
CA CYS A 174 -0.26 -6.78 9.23
C CYS A 174 -1.47 -7.34 8.50
N PHE A 175 -2.49 -6.50 8.30
CA PHE A 175 -3.72 -6.91 7.62
C PHE A 175 -3.94 -6.13 6.33
N VAL A 176 -3.66 -6.79 5.21
CA VAL A 176 -3.77 -6.25 3.85
C VAL A 176 -4.99 -6.85 3.15
N SER A 177 -6.15 -6.22 3.34
CA SER A 177 -7.45 -6.72 2.88
C SER A 177 -7.98 -6.04 1.60
N SER A 178 -7.11 -5.62 0.68
CA SER A 178 -7.54 -4.89 -0.53
C SER A 178 -8.58 -5.67 -1.32
N LEU A 179 -9.66 -5.00 -1.76
CA LEU A 179 -10.72 -5.64 -2.55
C LEU A 179 -10.24 -6.03 -3.96
N HIS A 180 -9.44 -5.17 -4.58
CA HIS A 180 -8.72 -5.44 -5.82
C HIS A 180 -7.40 -4.67 -5.84
N ASP A 181 -6.28 -5.36 -5.98
CA ASP A 181 -4.97 -4.71 -6.03
C ASP A 181 -4.02 -5.44 -6.97
N GLY A 182 -3.52 -4.74 -7.98
CA GLY A 182 -2.59 -5.32 -8.95
C GLY A 182 -1.30 -5.82 -8.28
N MET A 183 -0.82 -5.12 -7.25
CA MET A 183 0.31 -5.53 -6.41
C MET A 183 0.28 -4.71 -5.12
N ASN A 184 0.45 -5.36 -3.97
CA ASN A 184 0.47 -4.67 -2.69
C ASN A 184 1.88 -4.62 -2.11
N LEU A 185 2.51 -3.45 -2.16
CA LEU A 185 3.87 -3.27 -1.62
C LEU A 185 3.88 -3.18 -0.10
N VAL A 186 2.81 -2.69 0.53
CA VAL A 186 2.67 -2.67 1.99
C VAL A 186 2.83 -4.07 2.59
N ALA A 187 2.25 -5.09 1.95
CA ALA A 187 2.43 -6.49 2.35
C ALA A 187 3.92 -6.90 2.37
N LYS A 188 4.67 -6.53 1.33
CA LYS A 188 6.10 -6.85 1.21
C LYS A 188 6.97 -6.01 2.13
N GLU A 189 6.63 -4.73 2.30
CA GLU A 189 7.31 -3.81 3.22
C GLU A 189 7.16 -4.26 4.66
N PHE A 190 5.99 -4.76 5.06
CA PHE A 190 5.79 -5.38 6.36
C PHE A 190 6.76 -6.56 6.54
N VAL A 191 6.71 -7.56 5.66
CA VAL A 191 7.59 -8.75 5.74
C VAL A 191 9.08 -8.33 5.76
N ALA A 192 9.49 -7.41 4.89
CA ALA A 192 10.85 -6.92 4.83
C ALA A 192 11.29 -6.15 6.08
N ALA A 193 10.36 -5.51 6.80
CA ALA A 193 10.66 -4.84 8.05
C ALA A 193 10.93 -5.81 9.22
N ARG A 194 10.44 -7.05 9.13
CA ARG A 194 10.58 -8.08 10.18
C ARG A 194 11.94 -8.79 10.11
N ASP A 195 13.03 -8.06 10.40
CA ASP A 195 14.38 -8.66 10.54
C ASP A 195 14.50 -9.67 11.70
N ASP A 196 13.47 -9.74 12.55
CA ASP A 196 13.34 -10.70 13.64
C ASP A 196 12.54 -11.94 13.26
N GLU A 197 12.10 -12.05 12.00
CA GLU A 197 11.30 -13.16 11.44
C GLU A 197 10.03 -13.43 12.28
N ARG A 198 9.43 -12.36 12.82
CA ARG A 198 8.20 -12.45 13.62
C ARG A 198 7.07 -11.68 12.96
N GLY A 199 5.86 -11.93 13.47
CA GLY A 199 4.63 -11.28 13.07
C GLY A 199 3.93 -12.00 11.92
N ALA A 200 2.61 -11.84 11.85
CA ALA A 200 1.77 -12.55 10.88
C ALA A 200 1.26 -11.60 9.80
N LEU A 201 1.28 -12.04 8.54
CA LEU A 201 0.68 -11.31 7.42
C LEU A 201 -0.66 -11.96 7.06
N VAL A 202 -1.75 -11.19 7.22
CA VAL A 202 -3.08 -11.54 6.69
C VAL A 202 -3.27 -10.80 5.37
N LEU A 203 -3.51 -11.53 4.28
CA LEU A 203 -3.42 -11.00 2.92
C LEU A 203 -4.62 -11.38 2.05
N SER A 204 -5.22 -10.39 1.40
CA SER A 204 -6.31 -10.63 0.46
C SER A 204 -5.84 -11.42 -0.75
N GLN A 205 -6.60 -12.45 -1.11
CA GLN A 205 -6.41 -13.26 -2.32
C GLN A 205 -6.51 -12.44 -3.62
N PHE A 206 -7.09 -11.24 -3.56
CA PHE A 206 -7.22 -10.33 -4.71
C PHE A 206 -6.06 -9.34 -4.85
N THR A 207 -4.96 -9.58 -4.13
CA THR A 207 -3.71 -8.84 -4.30
C THR A 207 -2.73 -9.62 -5.17
N GLY A 208 -1.97 -8.92 -6.01
CA GLY A 208 -0.85 -9.55 -6.74
C GLY A 208 0.19 -10.18 -5.80
N ALA A 209 0.36 -9.61 -4.60
CA ALA A 209 1.30 -10.10 -3.59
C ALA A 209 0.94 -11.50 -3.07
N ALA A 210 -0.34 -11.88 -3.03
CA ALA A 210 -0.77 -13.20 -2.58
C ALA A 210 -0.22 -14.36 -3.42
N ARG A 211 0.22 -14.08 -4.66
CA ARG A 211 0.84 -15.08 -5.53
C ARG A 211 2.32 -15.33 -5.20
N GLU A 212 2.95 -14.39 -4.49
CA GLU A 212 4.38 -14.37 -4.19
C GLU A 212 4.67 -14.56 -2.70
N LEU A 213 3.65 -14.43 -1.85
CA LEU A 213 3.72 -14.62 -0.39
C LEU A 213 2.78 -15.77 0.02
N PRO A 214 3.05 -17.02 -0.39
CA PRO A 214 2.17 -18.16 -0.13
C PRO A 214 2.08 -18.54 1.35
N GLU A 215 3.03 -18.11 2.18
CA GLU A 215 3.04 -18.33 3.63
C GLU A 215 2.11 -17.37 4.39
N ALA A 216 1.59 -16.33 3.72
CA ALA A 216 0.61 -15.43 4.34
C ALA A 216 -0.71 -16.15 4.65
N ILE A 217 -1.43 -15.69 5.68
CA ILE A 217 -2.80 -16.12 5.94
C ILE A 217 -3.68 -15.46 4.86
N VAL A 218 -3.96 -16.20 3.79
CA VAL A 218 -4.74 -15.70 2.66
C VAL A 218 -6.23 -15.68 3.01
N VAL A 219 -6.89 -14.56 2.72
CA VAL A 219 -8.32 -14.36 3.01
C VAL A 219 -9.10 -13.79 1.82
N ASN A 220 -10.40 -14.06 1.79
CA ASN A 220 -11.36 -13.30 1.00
C ASN A 220 -11.83 -12.05 1.78
N PRO A 221 -11.48 -10.82 1.36
CA PRO A 221 -11.86 -9.60 2.09
C PRO A 221 -13.36 -9.28 2.08
N TYR A 222 -14.17 -9.97 1.25
CA TYR A 222 -15.63 -9.85 1.28
C TYR A 222 -16.28 -10.74 2.35
N ASP A 223 -15.52 -11.67 2.94
CA ASP A 223 -15.99 -12.53 4.03
C ASP A 223 -15.42 -12.02 5.36
N ALA A 224 -16.24 -11.27 6.09
CA ALA A 224 -15.84 -10.72 7.39
C ALA A 224 -15.65 -11.80 8.47
N GLU A 225 -16.26 -12.97 8.31
CA GLU A 225 -16.09 -14.09 9.24
C GLU A 225 -14.73 -14.75 9.02
N GLU A 226 -14.40 -15.05 7.76
CA GLU A 226 -13.09 -15.58 7.37
C GLU A 226 -11.96 -14.64 7.81
N CYS A 227 -12.11 -13.34 7.56
CA CYS A 227 -11.13 -12.35 8.00
C CYS A 227 -11.02 -12.27 9.53
N ALA A 228 -12.13 -12.43 10.26
CA ALA A 228 -12.11 -12.40 11.73
C ALA A 228 -11.36 -13.61 12.31
N GLU A 229 -11.57 -14.80 11.76
CA GLU A 229 -10.85 -16.00 12.17
C GLU A 229 -9.37 -15.94 11.77
N ALA A 230 -9.04 -15.37 10.61
CA ALA A 230 -7.66 -15.13 10.21
C ALA A 230 -6.94 -14.13 11.14
N LEU A 231 -7.63 -13.08 11.59
CA LEU A 231 -7.09 -12.17 12.61
C LEU A 231 -6.85 -12.90 13.93
N TYR A 232 -7.78 -13.76 14.35
CA TYR A 232 -7.61 -14.59 15.56
C TYR A 232 -6.41 -15.54 15.43
N GLN A 233 -6.28 -16.23 14.30
CA GLN A 233 -5.12 -17.07 14.00
C GLN A 233 -3.83 -16.25 14.09
N ALA A 234 -3.78 -15.07 13.45
CA ALA A 234 -2.61 -14.21 13.44
C ALA A 234 -2.18 -13.75 14.85
N VAL A 235 -3.11 -13.31 15.70
CA VAL A 235 -2.78 -12.85 17.07
C VAL A 235 -2.46 -13.99 18.05
N THR A 236 -2.87 -15.22 17.73
CA THR A 236 -2.58 -16.42 18.54
C THR A 236 -1.44 -17.26 17.98
N MET A 237 -0.89 -16.90 16.82
CA MET A 237 0.15 -17.65 16.12
C MET A 237 1.42 -17.76 16.99
N PRO A 238 1.88 -18.97 17.32
CA PRO A 238 3.13 -19.17 18.06
C PRO A 238 4.33 -18.62 17.28
N ALA A 239 5.36 -18.13 17.99
CA ALA A 239 6.54 -17.54 17.37
C ALA A 239 7.31 -18.48 16.42
N GLU A 240 7.17 -19.81 16.59
CA GLU A 240 7.76 -20.80 15.68
C GLU A 240 7.03 -20.88 14.33
N GLU A 241 5.71 -20.61 14.30
CA GLU A 241 4.89 -20.62 13.08
C GLU A 241 4.97 -19.27 12.34
N GLN A 242 5.36 -18.20 13.03
CA GLN A 242 5.56 -16.87 12.41
C GLN A 242 6.82 -16.77 11.54
N ARG A 243 7.74 -17.74 11.62
CA ARG A 243 9.04 -17.73 10.95
C ARG A 243 8.99 -18.34 9.56
#